data_AF-A0A535UHU8-F1
#
_entry.id   AF-A0A535UHU8-F1
#
_cell.length_a   1.000
_cell.length_b   1.000
_cell.length_c   1.000
_cell.angle_alpha   90.00
_cell.angle_beta   90.00
_cell.angle_gamma   90.00
#
_symmetry.space_group_name_H-M   'P 1'
#
loop_
_entity.id
_entity.type
_entity.pdbx_description
1 polymer ?
#
loop_
_entity_poly.entity_id
_entity_poly.type
_entity_poly.pdbx_seq_one_letter_code
_entity_poly.pdbx_strand_id
1 'polypeptide(L)'
;MILRRLYIYLVSIAALVVLAFGLALLGQTLLQLAFNTGDNLFNRTSLAGYTAAVVVSLPVWAIHMWFGGRFARRDPAERASAIRRLYLYLACAASSIGAAVALASTVAGATQQQLDGALFDELAIAQVAWVTIVLAAIWAFHYRIAARDRAAVGEVGASATLRRWYMYIALFVGLFMMLAGAQGLIWLAWLRGLHSELANYHTLSAPAGQLAGGFLLWAFHARVLVTRFANDDRRSELRAVEGFIAVAACIAAALISASQILYFSAAHILGVANPGGAGSDLLAAFAQPASTMVVYGAAWLLIRRRLARDAGAGEGARQAAMRRFYTNLAALVSMAALAIGAIGVLGTLLIQLEAQVIGVTAPDWKDPLSLWVTLLIVGGAVWLAHWRPVPWLEERQAISRRIYLWAALLGSVLGVLGGGIGLLYVVLQQAFSLRPRLDDPTNLGLAQSLAVVVVAAAVGLYHRRILRSDSTSRHAVPVPPEAAPPVTPAATADEPAHATQEALGLHYSLSVVGATEDDVHQALANLPPQASYHLKASDQPA
;
A
#
# COMPACT_ATOMS: atom_id res chain seq x y z
N MET A 1 -23.04 23.22 16.80
CA MET A 1 -23.59 22.16 15.90
C MET A 1 -22.70 20.94 15.73
N ILE A 2 -21.37 21.09 15.70
CA ILE A 2 -20.40 19.99 15.51
C ILE A 2 -20.49 18.91 16.60
N LEU A 3 -20.50 19.31 17.88
CA LEU A 3 -20.60 18.38 19.03
C LEU A 3 -21.83 17.46 18.96
N ARG A 4 -22.99 17.99 18.56
CA ARG A 4 -24.23 17.21 18.38
C ARG A 4 -24.07 16.16 17.28
N ARG A 5 -23.48 16.53 16.14
CA ARG A 5 -23.21 15.60 15.03
C ARG A 5 -22.26 14.50 15.48
N LEU A 6 -21.16 14.89 16.12
CA LEU A 6 -20.17 13.95 16.62
C LEU A 6 -20.79 12.95 17.59
N TYR A 7 -21.54 13.42 18.59
CA TYR A 7 -22.25 12.56 19.54
C TYR A 7 -23.18 11.57 18.82
N ILE A 8 -24.08 12.06 17.94
CA ILE A 8 -25.04 11.21 17.25
C ILE A 8 -24.34 10.10 16.47
N TYR A 9 -23.36 10.46 15.63
CA TYR A 9 -22.73 9.50 14.74
C TYR A 9 -21.71 8.58 15.44
N LEU A 10 -21.11 9.01 16.56
CA LEU A 10 -20.26 8.17 17.40
C LEU A 10 -21.09 7.12 18.15
N VAL A 11 -22.20 7.53 18.76
CA VAL A 11 -23.13 6.58 19.41
C VAL A 11 -23.74 5.64 18.38
N SER A 12 -24.13 6.15 17.19
CA SER A 12 -24.63 5.30 16.11
C SER A 12 -23.62 4.25 15.65
N ILE A 13 -22.33 4.58 15.49
CA ILE A 13 -21.36 3.57 15.03
C ILE A 13 -21.10 2.51 16.10
N ALA A 14 -20.98 2.91 17.37
CA ALA A 14 -20.81 1.98 18.48
C ALA A 14 -22.01 1.02 18.59
N ALA A 15 -23.23 1.57 18.55
CA ALA A 15 -24.45 0.77 18.57
C ALA A 15 -24.58 -0.13 17.33
N LEU A 16 -24.17 0.34 16.14
CA LEU A 16 -24.19 -0.48 14.91
C LEU A 16 -23.24 -1.67 15.00
N VAL A 17 -22.05 -1.51 15.59
CA VAL A 17 -21.10 -2.62 15.77
C VAL A 17 -21.68 -3.70 16.68
N VAL A 18 -22.23 -3.31 17.84
CA VAL A 18 -22.87 -4.24 18.77
C VAL A 18 -24.10 -4.90 18.13
N LEU A 19 -24.89 -4.14 17.37
CA LEU A 19 -26.06 -4.66 16.67
C LEU A 19 -25.68 -5.66 15.58
N ALA A 20 -24.65 -5.37 14.77
CA ALA A 20 -24.18 -6.26 13.72
C ALA A 20 -23.67 -7.58 14.31
N PHE A 21 -22.88 -7.50 15.39
CA PHE A 21 -22.38 -8.66 16.12
C PHE A 21 -23.53 -9.48 16.73
N GLY A 22 -24.46 -8.81 17.43
CA GLY A 22 -25.63 -9.44 18.03
C GLY A 22 -26.50 -10.14 16.99
N LEU A 23 -26.84 -9.48 15.88
CA LEU A 23 -27.67 -10.07 14.81
C LEU A 23 -26.99 -11.26 14.14
N ALA A 24 -25.70 -11.15 13.85
CA ALA A 24 -24.91 -12.23 13.25
C ALA A 24 -24.92 -13.48 14.14
N LEU A 25 -24.53 -13.35 15.40
CA LEU A 25 -24.38 -14.48 16.31
C LEU A 25 -25.72 -15.01 16.85
N LEU A 26 -26.70 -14.13 17.02
CA LEU A 26 -28.06 -14.55 17.37
C LEU A 26 -28.63 -15.46 16.27
N GLY A 27 -28.55 -15.06 15.01
CA GLY A 27 -29.05 -15.92 13.93
C GLY A 27 -28.26 -17.21 13.77
N GLN A 28 -26.94 -17.19 14.00
CA GLN A 28 -26.17 -18.45 14.04
C GLN A 28 -26.65 -19.40 15.14
N THR A 29 -26.96 -18.87 16.33
CA THR A 29 -27.46 -19.65 17.47
C THR A 29 -28.89 -20.15 17.22
N LEU A 30 -29.73 -19.33 16.57
CA LEU A 30 -31.08 -19.73 16.17
C LEU A 30 -31.07 -20.79 15.07
N LEU A 31 -30.13 -20.73 14.13
CA LEU A 31 -29.94 -21.78 13.12
C LEU A 31 -29.45 -23.08 13.76
N GLN A 32 -28.55 -23.01 14.75
CA GLN A 32 -28.19 -24.18 15.56
C GLN A 32 -29.42 -24.82 16.20
N LEU A 33 -30.34 -24.02 16.75
CA LEU A 33 -31.60 -24.53 17.32
C LEU A 33 -32.50 -25.14 16.24
N ALA A 34 -32.63 -24.50 15.08
CA ALA A 34 -33.52 -24.93 14.00
C ALA A 34 -33.05 -26.24 13.33
N PHE A 35 -31.74 -26.45 13.23
CA PHE A 35 -31.14 -27.66 12.64
C PHE A 35 -30.86 -28.75 13.67
N ASN A 36 -31.18 -28.55 14.95
CA ASN A 36 -30.84 -29.49 16.02
C ASN A 36 -31.65 -30.79 15.95
N THR A 37 -30.98 -31.89 15.66
CA THR A 37 -31.54 -33.25 15.56
C THR A 37 -31.25 -34.15 16.77
N GLY A 38 -30.82 -33.60 17.91
CA GLY A 38 -31.04 -34.28 19.19
C GLY A 38 -29.89 -34.38 20.20
N ASP A 39 -28.67 -33.86 19.97
CA ASP A 39 -27.56 -34.17 20.90
C ASP A 39 -26.47 -33.10 21.11
N ASN A 40 -26.72 -31.81 20.87
CA ASN A 40 -25.73 -30.75 21.21
C ASN A 40 -26.28 -29.66 22.15
N LEU A 41 -25.44 -29.34 23.14
CA LEU A 41 -25.62 -28.38 24.24
C LEU A 41 -26.16 -27.04 23.76
N PHE A 42 -27.47 -26.87 23.80
CA PHE A 42 -28.13 -25.58 23.62
C PHE A 42 -27.56 -24.57 24.62
N ASN A 43 -26.73 -23.65 24.12
CA ASN A 43 -26.09 -22.65 24.95
C ASN A 43 -27.06 -21.49 25.22
N ARG A 44 -27.96 -21.69 26.21
CA ARG A 44 -28.89 -20.67 26.73
C ARG A 44 -28.20 -19.33 26.99
N THR A 45 -26.95 -19.38 27.46
CA THR A 45 -26.12 -18.21 27.73
C THR A 45 -25.81 -17.41 26.47
N SER A 46 -25.41 -18.08 25.38
CA SER A 46 -25.18 -17.44 24.08
C SER A 46 -26.46 -16.81 23.52
N LEU A 47 -27.58 -17.55 23.55
CA LEU A 47 -28.86 -17.02 23.06
C LEU A 47 -29.29 -15.78 23.85
N ALA A 48 -29.23 -15.84 25.18
CA ALA A 48 -29.56 -14.71 26.04
C ALA A 48 -28.62 -13.51 25.80
N GLY A 49 -27.32 -13.75 25.69
CA GLY A 49 -26.31 -12.71 25.45
C GLY A 49 -26.51 -11.99 24.12
N TYR A 50 -26.69 -12.73 23.02
CA TYR A 50 -26.89 -12.12 21.69
C TYR A 50 -28.28 -11.49 21.54
N THR A 51 -29.31 -12.06 22.18
CA THR A 51 -30.63 -11.42 22.25
C THR A 51 -30.55 -10.10 23.00
N ALA A 52 -29.89 -10.06 24.17
CA ALA A 52 -29.70 -8.83 24.94
C ALA A 52 -28.91 -7.79 24.13
N ALA A 53 -27.85 -8.21 23.43
CA ALA A 53 -27.08 -7.33 22.56
C ALA A 53 -27.97 -6.67 21.50
N VAL A 54 -28.83 -7.44 20.81
CA VAL A 54 -29.77 -6.90 19.80
C VAL A 54 -30.83 -5.99 20.43
N VAL A 55 -31.48 -6.44 21.51
CA VAL A 55 -32.57 -5.71 22.18
C VAL A 55 -32.10 -4.36 22.72
N VAL A 56 -30.86 -4.27 23.20
CA VAL A 56 -30.29 -3.01 23.71
C VAL A 56 -29.75 -2.13 22.58
N SER A 57 -29.00 -2.70 21.63
CA SER A 57 -28.34 -1.91 20.60
C SER A 57 -29.26 -1.43 19.48
N LEU A 58 -30.30 -2.21 19.13
CA LEU A 58 -31.22 -1.86 18.05
C LEU A 58 -31.97 -0.54 18.32
N PRO A 59 -32.62 -0.33 19.49
CA PRO A 59 -33.28 0.94 19.78
C PRO A 59 -32.30 2.11 19.85
N VAL A 60 -31.14 1.91 20.47
CA VAL A 60 -30.11 2.96 20.56
C VAL A 60 -29.67 3.39 19.16
N TRP A 61 -29.33 2.43 18.29
CA TRP A 61 -28.96 2.71 16.91
C TRP A 61 -30.10 3.38 16.14
N ALA A 62 -31.31 2.82 16.20
CA ALA A 62 -32.47 3.28 15.43
C ALA A 62 -32.87 4.71 15.81
N ILE A 63 -32.89 5.05 17.11
CA ILE A 63 -33.23 6.40 17.60
C ILE A 63 -32.19 7.41 17.10
N HIS A 64 -30.90 7.12 17.25
CA HIS A 64 -29.84 8.05 16.81
C HIS A 64 -29.84 8.23 15.28
N MET A 65 -30.09 7.16 14.52
CA MET A 65 -30.23 7.22 13.06
C MET A 65 -31.50 7.97 12.63
N TRP A 66 -32.60 7.81 13.36
CA TRP A 66 -33.84 8.56 13.12
C TRP A 66 -33.61 10.06 13.33
N PHE A 67 -32.99 10.47 14.44
CA PHE A 67 -32.64 11.87 14.67
C PHE A 67 -31.67 12.40 13.60
N GLY A 68 -30.60 11.67 13.29
CA GLY A 68 -29.66 12.06 12.24
C GLY A 68 -30.33 12.22 10.87
N GLY A 69 -31.23 11.31 10.50
CA GLY A 69 -32.03 11.40 9.28
C GLY A 69 -33.03 12.56 9.30
N ARG A 70 -33.69 12.81 10.44
CA ARG A 70 -34.62 13.92 10.64
C ARG A 70 -33.91 15.27 10.49
N PHE A 71 -32.72 15.43 11.05
CA PHE A 71 -31.91 16.65 10.89
C PHE A 71 -31.45 16.83 9.45
N ALA A 72 -30.94 15.77 8.82
CA ALA A 72 -30.53 15.78 7.42
C ALA A 72 -31.68 16.17 6.48
N ARG A 73 -32.92 15.75 6.76
CA ARG A 73 -34.08 16.14 5.93
C ARG A 73 -34.44 17.62 6.03
N ARG A 74 -34.17 18.27 7.16
CA ARG A 74 -34.50 19.70 7.39
C ARG A 74 -33.41 20.65 6.94
N ASP A 75 -32.15 20.23 7.04
CA ASP A 75 -31.00 21.08 6.81
C ASP A 75 -30.05 20.47 5.75
N PRO A 76 -29.92 21.08 4.55
CA PRO A 76 -28.96 20.65 3.55
C PRO A 76 -27.51 20.60 4.06
N ALA A 77 -27.13 21.48 5.00
CA ALA A 77 -25.79 21.50 5.59
C ALA A 77 -25.52 20.26 6.46
N GLU A 78 -26.57 19.65 7.04
CA GLU A 78 -26.45 18.37 7.75
C GLU A 78 -26.22 17.21 6.78
N ARG A 79 -26.87 17.21 5.60
CA ARG A 79 -26.60 16.20 4.55
C ARG A 79 -25.21 16.32 3.94
N ALA A 80 -24.71 17.55 3.82
CA ALA A 80 -23.37 17.83 3.30
C ALA A 80 -22.25 17.58 4.33
N SER A 81 -22.61 17.42 5.61
CA SER A 81 -21.68 17.27 6.73
C SER A 81 -20.68 16.13 6.55
N ALA A 82 -19.37 16.45 6.64
CA ALA A 82 -18.30 15.47 6.58
C ALA A 82 -18.39 14.41 7.69
N ILE A 83 -18.86 14.78 8.90
CA ILE A 83 -19.00 13.84 10.03
C ILE A 83 -20.07 12.77 9.72
N ARG A 84 -21.20 13.18 9.13
CA ARG A 84 -22.24 12.25 8.69
C ARG A 84 -21.71 11.30 7.61
N ARG A 85 -20.96 11.84 6.65
CA ARG A 85 -20.36 11.07 5.55
C ARG A 85 -19.31 10.10 6.07
N LEU A 86 -18.51 10.49 7.06
CA LEU A 86 -17.53 9.62 7.71
C LEU A 86 -18.22 8.40 8.32
N TYR A 87 -19.28 8.60 9.11
CA TYR A 87 -20.08 7.49 9.65
C TYR A 87 -20.61 6.56 8.55
N LEU A 88 -21.27 7.13 7.54
CA LEU A 88 -21.88 6.34 6.46
C LEU A 88 -20.82 5.53 5.70
N TYR A 89 -19.66 6.12 5.44
CA TYR A 89 -18.60 5.47 4.68
C TYR A 89 -17.80 4.45 5.49
N LEU A 90 -17.61 4.67 6.79
CA LEU A 90 -17.06 3.64 7.68
C LEU A 90 -18.02 2.44 7.78
N ALA A 91 -19.32 2.70 7.96
CA ALA A 91 -20.33 1.65 7.99
C ALA A 91 -20.34 0.86 6.67
N CYS A 92 -20.34 1.55 5.51
CA CYS A 92 -20.26 0.90 4.21
C CYS A 92 -18.96 0.11 4.01
N ALA A 93 -17.80 0.65 4.36
CA ALA A 93 -16.52 -0.04 4.22
C ALA A 93 -16.49 -1.34 5.02
N ALA A 94 -16.76 -1.26 6.33
CA ALA A 94 -16.71 -2.43 7.21
C ALA A 94 -17.73 -3.50 6.80
N SER A 95 -18.98 -3.11 6.52
CA SER A 95 -20.03 -4.07 6.18
C SER A 95 -19.88 -4.68 4.78
N SER A 96 -19.40 -3.94 3.77
CA SER A 96 -19.14 -4.52 2.44
C SER A 96 -17.95 -5.50 2.45
N ILE A 97 -16.86 -5.15 3.13
CA ILE A 97 -15.70 -6.03 3.28
C ILE A 97 -16.07 -7.27 4.08
N GLY A 98 -16.74 -7.09 5.22
CA GLY A 98 -17.22 -8.20 6.04
C GLY A 98 -18.20 -9.11 5.29
N ALA A 99 -19.13 -8.53 4.52
CA ALA A 99 -20.04 -9.31 3.67
C ALA A 99 -19.28 -10.08 2.58
N ALA A 100 -18.24 -9.52 1.97
CA ALA A 100 -17.43 -10.21 0.97
C ALA A 100 -16.63 -11.38 1.56
N VAL A 101 -16.09 -11.22 2.77
CA VAL A 101 -15.39 -12.30 3.50
C VAL A 101 -16.36 -13.40 3.91
N ALA A 102 -17.51 -13.04 4.49
CA ALA A 102 -18.54 -14.01 4.84
C ALA A 102 -19.06 -14.74 3.59
N LEU A 103 -19.26 -14.02 2.48
CA LEU A 103 -19.67 -14.61 1.20
C LEU A 103 -18.61 -15.59 0.66
N ALA A 104 -17.33 -15.26 0.77
CA ALA A 104 -16.27 -16.17 0.39
C ALA A 104 -16.36 -17.49 1.17
N SER A 105 -16.55 -17.43 2.48
CA SER A 105 -16.74 -18.61 3.33
C SER A 105 -18.05 -19.36 3.02
N THR A 106 -19.15 -18.65 2.72
CA THR A 106 -20.41 -19.27 2.27
C THR A 106 -20.22 -20.04 0.97
N VAL A 107 -19.58 -19.43 -0.03
CA VAL A 107 -19.32 -20.08 -1.33
C VAL A 107 -18.38 -21.27 -1.15
N ALA A 108 -17.36 -21.14 -0.29
CA ALA A 108 -16.48 -22.26 0.03
C ALA A 108 -17.27 -23.44 0.60
N GLY A 109 -18.01 -23.23 1.70
CA GLY A 109 -18.81 -24.31 2.29
C GLY A 109 -19.84 -24.90 1.31
N ALA A 110 -20.54 -24.05 0.56
CA ALA A 110 -21.56 -24.48 -0.40
C ALA A 110 -21.02 -25.28 -1.60
N THR A 111 -19.72 -25.15 -1.92
CA THR A 111 -19.06 -25.86 -3.02
C THR A 111 -18.13 -26.97 -2.56
N GLN A 112 -17.95 -27.13 -1.24
CA GLN A 112 -16.97 -28.05 -0.66
C GLN A 112 -17.29 -29.51 -0.99
N GLN A 113 -18.56 -29.91 -0.95
CA GLN A 113 -18.94 -31.28 -1.32
C GLN A 113 -18.60 -31.57 -2.80
N GLN A 114 -18.91 -30.65 -3.71
CA GLN A 114 -18.72 -30.87 -5.16
C GLN A 114 -17.26 -30.78 -5.58
N LEU A 115 -16.48 -29.89 -4.95
CA LEU A 115 -15.09 -29.63 -5.32
C LEU A 115 -14.07 -30.50 -4.57
N ASP A 116 -14.42 -30.94 -3.36
CA ASP A 116 -13.51 -31.61 -2.42
C ASP A 116 -14.04 -32.95 -1.89
N GLY A 117 -15.27 -33.37 -2.24
CA GLY A 117 -15.85 -34.64 -1.80
C GLY A 117 -16.15 -34.71 -0.30
N ALA A 118 -16.11 -33.57 0.41
CA ALA A 118 -16.38 -33.51 1.84
C ALA A 118 -17.88 -33.70 2.16
N LEU A 119 -18.17 -34.04 3.42
CA LEU A 119 -19.54 -34.06 3.91
C LEU A 119 -20.14 -32.65 3.90
N PHE A 120 -21.41 -32.57 3.51
CA PHE A 120 -22.15 -31.31 3.42
C PHE A 120 -22.60 -30.87 4.82
N ASP A 121 -22.00 -29.81 5.35
CA ASP A 121 -22.39 -29.21 6.64
C ASP A 121 -23.40 -28.08 6.42
N GLU A 122 -24.68 -28.47 6.29
CA GLU A 122 -25.79 -27.54 6.05
C GLU A 122 -25.86 -26.42 7.08
N LEU A 123 -25.61 -26.75 8.35
CA LEU A 123 -25.69 -25.79 9.44
C LEU A 123 -24.57 -24.77 9.34
N ALA A 124 -23.32 -25.19 9.16
CA ALA A 124 -22.19 -24.26 9.01
C ALA A 124 -22.39 -23.33 7.81
N ILE A 125 -22.86 -23.86 6.67
CA ILE A 125 -23.15 -23.06 5.48
C ILE A 125 -24.25 -22.03 5.76
N ALA A 126 -25.37 -22.46 6.37
CA ALA A 126 -26.48 -21.58 6.72
C ALA A 126 -26.05 -20.48 7.70
N GLN A 127 -25.22 -20.82 8.68
CA GLN A 127 -24.69 -19.89 9.67
C GLN A 127 -23.83 -18.78 9.05
N VAL A 128 -22.93 -19.13 8.13
CA VAL A 128 -22.08 -18.15 7.46
C VAL A 128 -22.88 -17.36 6.42
N ALA A 129 -23.81 -18.01 5.71
CA ALA A 129 -24.75 -17.35 4.81
C ALA A 129 -25.59 -16.29 5.53
N TRP A 130 -26.03 -16.58 6.76
CA TRP A 130 -26.73 -15.62 7.60
C TRP A 130 -25.88 -14.37 7.89
N VAL A 131 -24.60 -14.55 8.25
CA VAL A 131 -23.67 -13.43 8.47
C VAL A 131 -23.53 -12.59 7.19
N THR A 132 -23.40 -13.24 6.04
CA THR A 132 -23.36 -12.58 4.72
C THR A 132 -24.61 -11.72 4.52
N ILE A 133 -25.81 -12.26 4.79
CA ILE A 133 -27.08 -11.55 4.64
C ILE A 133 -27.15 -10.33 5.56
N VAL A 134 -26.80 -10.48 6.85
CA VAL A 134 -26.82 -9.39 7.83
C VAL A 134 -25.89 -8.26 7.40
N LEU A 135 -24.64 -8.57 7.05
CA LEU A 135 -23.65 -7.56 6.65
C LEU A 135 -24.01 -6.92 5.30
N ALA A 136 -24.50 -7.69 4.34
CA ALA A 136 -24.98 -7.15 3.07
C ALA A 136 -26.21 -6.24 3.25
N ALA A 137 -27.11 -6.55 4.18
CA ALA A 137 -28.27 -5.72 4.50
C ALA A 137 -27.84 -4.40 5.16
N ILE A 138 -26.93 -4.44 6.14
CA ILE A 138 -26.34 -3.26 6.77
C ILE A 138 -25.65 -2.39 5.72
N TRP A 139 -24.83 -2.99 4.86
CA TRP A 139 -24.16 -2.30 3.78
C TRP A 139 -25.14 -1.62 2.84
N ALA A 140 -26.13 -2.36 2.33
CA ALA A 140 -27.11 -1.85 1.39
C ALA A 140 -27.93 -0.70 2.00
N PHE A 141 -28.29 -0.79 3.28
CA PHE A 141 -28.97 0.28 4.00
C PHE A 141 -28.15 1.57 4.03
N HIS A 142 -26.90 1.50 4.49
CA HIS A 142 -26.02 2.68 4.60
C HIS A 142 -25.63 3.23 3.22
N TYR A 143 -25.40 2.35 2.25
CA TYR A 143 -25.05 2.73 0.88
C TYR A 143 -26.20 3.50 0.22
N ARG A 144 -27.46 3.05 0.40
CA ARG A 144 -28.66 3.75 -0.09
C ARG A 144 -28.81 5.13 0.56
N ILE A 145 -28.56 5.26 1.87
CA ILE A 145 -28.62 6.56 2.55
C ILE A 145 -27.55 7.50 1.98
N ALA A 146 -26.31 7.04 1.87
CA ALA A 146 -25.23 7.85 1.30
C ALA A 146 -25.51 8.25 -0.15
N ALA A 147 -26.09 7.34 -0.96
CA ALA A 147 -26.49 7.63 -2.33
C ALA A 147 -27.60 8.68 -2.42
N ARG A 148 -28.61 8.63 -1.55
CA ARG A 148 -29.67 9.64 -1.46
C ARG A 148 -29.13 10.99 -1.02
N ASP A 149 -28.23 11.00 -0.03
CA ASP A 149 -27.60 12.23 0.42
C ASP A 149 -26.72 12.83 -0.70
N ARG A 150 -26.03 12.00 -1.49
CA ARG A 150 -25.29 12.47 -2.69
C ARG A 150 -26.20 13.10 -3.74
N ALA A 151 -27.31 12.43 -4.06
CA ALA A 151 -28.25 12.92 -5.06
C ALA A 151 -28.89 14.26 -4.65
N ALA A 152 -29.06 14.49 -3.34
CA ALA A 152 -29.74 15.68 -2.83
C ALA A 152 -28.84 16.92 -2.74
N VAL A 153 -27.58 16.79 -2.31
CA VAL A 153 -26.69 17.95 -2.05
C VAL A 153 -25.33 17.86 -2.73
N GLY A 154 -25.09 16.84 -3.55
CA GLY A 154 -23.78 16.57 -4.13
C GLY A 154 -22.74 16.11 -3.08
N GLU A 155 -21.50 15.97 -3.54
CA GLU A 155 -20.33 15.69 -2.69
C GLU A 155 -19.12 16.46 -3.20
N VAL A 156 -18.58 17.33 -2.35
CA VAL A 156 -17.38 18.12 -2.62
C VAL A 156 -16.42 18.04 -1.43
N GLY A 157 -15.15 18.38 -1.65
CA GLY A 157 -14.12 18.47 -0.61
C GLY A 157 -13.96 17.19 0.22
N ALA A 158 -14.05 17.33 1.55
CA ALA A 158 -13.85 16.23 2.50
C ALA A 158 -14.83 15.06 2.28
N SER A 159 -16.09 15.34 1.98
CA SER A 159 -17.12 14.32 1.77
C SER A 159 -16.84 13.44 0.55
N ALA A 160 -16.40 14.04 -0.56
CA ALA A 160 -15.96 13.31 -1.74
C ALA A 160 -14.69 12.48 -1.46
N THR A 161 -13.78 13.03 -0.66
CA THR A 161 -12.54 12.34 -0.24
C THR A 161 -12.87 11.10 0.60
N LEU A 162 -13.80 11.18 1.55
CA LEU A 162 -14.25 10.05 2.37
C LEU A 162 -14.91 8.94 1.53
N ARG A 163 -15.70 9.31 0.52
CA ARG A 163 -16.23 8.33 -0.44
C ARG A 163 -15.11 7.59 -1.15
N ARG A 164 -14.11 8.32 -1.64
CA ARG A 164 -12.97 7.74 -2.36
C ARG A 164 -12.20 6.79 -1.44
N TRP A 165 -11.92 7.16 -0.19
CA TRP A 165 -11.32 6.25 0.80
C TRP A 165 -12.09 4.95 0.94
N TYR A 166 -13.40 5.01 1.17
CA TYR A 166 -14.24 3.80 1.23
C TYR A 166 -14.13 2.96 -0.05
N MET A 167 -14.35 3.57 -1.22
CA MET A 167 -14.38 2.86 -2.50
C MET A 167 -13.02 2.22 -2.84
N TYR A 168 -11.92 2.93 -2.60
CA TYR A 168 -10.57 2.45 -2.89
C TYR A 168 -10.08 1.39 -1.92
N ILE A 169 -10.43 1.48 -0.62
CA ILE A 169 -10.17 0.39 0.32
C ILE A 169 -10.95 -0.86 -0.10
N ALA A 170 -12.22 -0.75 -0.47
CA ALA A 170 -13.03 -1.88 -0.92
C ALA A 170 -12.49 -2.49 -2.23
N LEU A 171 -12.06 -1.67 -3.18
CA LEU A 171 -11.42 -2.13 -4.42
C LEU A 171 -10.09 -2.84 -4.15
N PHE A 172 -9.26 -2.29 -3.27
CA PHE A 172 -7.98 -2.88 -2.89
C PHE A 172 -8.19 -4.24 -2.24
N VAL A 173 -9.06 -4.34 -1.22
CA VAL A 173 -9.36 -5.61 -0.56
C VAL A 173 -9.96 -6.63 -1.54
N GLY A 174 -10.92 -6.22 -2.37
CA GLY A 174 -11.53 -7.10 -3.38
C GLY A 174 -10.51 -7.62 -4.40
N LEU A 175 -9.59 -6.77 -4.86
CA LEU A 175 -8.49 -7.14 -5.75
C LEU A 175 -7.60 -8.21 -5.10
N PHE A 176 -7.11 -8.00 -3.88
CA PHE A 176 -6.20 -8.95 -3.23
C PHE A 176 -6.90 -10.27 -2.83
N MET A 177 -8.18 -10.23 -2.45
CA MET A 177 -8.98 -11.45 -2.30
C MET A 177 -9.05 -12.22 -3.62
N MET A 178 -9.30 -11.54 -4.74
CA MET A 178 -9.36 -12.17 -6.06
C MET A 178 -8.00 -12.75 -6.48
N LEU A 179 -6.89 -12.03 -6.25
CA LEU A 179 -5.54 -12.52 -6.56
C LEU A 179 -5.15 -13.72 -5.69
N ALA A 180 -5.45 -13.69 -4.39
CA ALA A 180 -5.19 -14.82 -3.50
C ALA A 180 -6.03 -16.05 -3.87
N GLY A 181 -7.32 -15.88 -4.16
CA GLY A 181 -8.19 -16.95 -4.62
C GLY A 181 -7.71 -17.56 -5.95
N ALA A 182 -7.37 -16.73 -6.94
CA ALA A 182 -6.84 -17.19 -8.22
C ALA A 182 -5.50 -17.94 -8.05
N GLN A 183 -4.60 -17.43 -7.22
CA GLN A 183 -3.32 -18.08 -6.93
C GLN A 183 -3.53 -19.43 -6.26
N GLY A 184 -4.42 -19.51 -5.26
CA GLY A 184 -4.73 -20.76 -4.56
C GLY A 184 -5.33 -21.82 -5.47
N LEU A 185 -6.20 -21.44 -6.41
CA LEU A 185 -6.76 -22.35 -7.39
C LEU A 185 -5.69 -22.92 -8.34
N ILE A 186 -4.81 -22.08 -8.88
CA ILE A 186 -3.73 -22.55 -9.77
C ILE A 186 -2.75 -23.44 -9.00
N TRP A 187 -2.43 -23.05 -7.77
CA TRP A 187 -1.54 -23.82 -6.90
C TRP A 187 -2.10 -25.20 -6.57
N LEU A 188 -3.37 -25.31 -6.20
CA LEU A 188 -4.00 -26.60 -5.94
C LEU A 188 -4.15 -27.44 -7.20
N ALA A 189 -4.52 -26.82 -8.33
CA ALA A 189 -4.59 -27.52 -9.61
C ALA A 189 -3.22 -28.12 -9.99
N TRP A 190 -2.13 -27.38 -9.75
CA TRP A 190 -0.77 -27.87 -9.94
C TRP A 190 -0.46 -29.07 -9.03
N LEU A 191 -0.67 -28.95 -7.72
CA LEU A 191 -0.39 -30.03 -6.78
C LEU A 191 -1.22 -31.29 -7.06
N ARG A 192 -2.52 -31.13 -7.37
CA ARG A 192 -3.39 -32.25 -7.75
C ARG A 192 -2.93 -32.90 -9.06
N GLY A 193 -2.48 -32.10 -10.04
CA GLY A 193 -1.91 -32.61 -11.29
C GLY A 193 -0.63 -33.43 -11.08
N LEU A 194 0.16 -33.09 -10.06
CA LEU A 194 1.34 -33.85 -9.64
C LEU A 194 1.01 -35.05 -8.73
N HIS A 195 -0.25 -35.26 -8.35
CA HIS A 195 -0.65 -36.25 -7.35
C HIS A 195 0.11 -36.09 -6.02
N SER A 196 0.45 -34.85 -5.66
CA SER A 196 1.20 -34.53 -4.44
C SER A 196 0.29 -34.67 -3.22
N GLU A 197 0.76 -35.40 -2.20
CA GLU A 197 0.09 -35.57 -0.90
C GLU A 197 -0.23 -34.23 -0.21
N LEU A 198 0.55 -33.18 -0.46
CA LEU A 198 0.25 -31.84 0.07
C LEU A 198 -1.16 -31.37 -0.32
N ALA A 199 -1.67 -31.77 -1.50
CA ALA A 199 -3.01 -31.38 -1.94
C ALA A 199 -4.12 -31.93 -1.03
N ASN A 200 -3.88 -33.03 -0.31
CA ASN A 200 -4.87 -33.68 0.55
C ASN A 200 -5.18 -32.85 1.81
N TYR A 201 -4.31 -31.92 2.19
CA TYR A 201 -4.49 -31.02 3.34
C TYR A 201 -5.18 -29.70 2.98
N HIS A 202 -5.56 -29.51 1.71
CA HIS A 202 -6.08 -28.24 1.22
C HIS A 202 -7.34 -28.44 0.36
N THR A 203 -8.34 -27.62 0.63
CA THR A 203 -9.62 -27.63 -0.09
C THR A 203 -9.60 -26.63 -1.25
N LEU A 204 -10.16 -27.04 -2.39
CA LEU A 204 -10.32 -26.21 -3.59
C LEU A 204 -11.44 -25.17 -3.41
N SER A 205 -12.44 -25.51 -2.61
CA SER A 205 -13.56 -24.63 -2.29
C SER A 205 -13.16 -23.33 -1.59
N ALA A 206 -12.15 -23.34 -0.71
CA ALA A 206 -11.68 -22.15 -0.01
C ALA A 206 -11.16 -21.04 -0.96
N PRO A 207 -10.18 -21.29 -1.84
CA PRO A 207 -9.73 -20.29 -2.81
C PRO A 207 -10.80 -19.94 -3.86
N ALA A 208 -11.70 -20.88 -4.22
CA ALA A 208 -12.85 -20.58 -5.08
C ALA A 208 -13.79 -19.56 -4.43
N GLY A 209 -14.10 -19.75 -3.15
CA GLY A 209 -14.89 -18.82 -2.36
C GLY A 209 -14.22 -17.45 -2.23
N GLN A 210 -12.92 -17.42 -1.93
CA GLN A 210 -12.15 -16.18 -1.82
C GLN A 210 -12.14 -15.39 -3.14
N LEU A 211 -11.98 -16.08 -4.27
CA LEU A 211 -12.08 -15.50 -5.60
C LEU A 211 -13.46 -14.87 -5.83
N ALA A 212 -14.54 -15.61 -5.51
CA ALA A 212 -15.91 -15.14 -5.71
C ALA A 212 -16.27 -13.92 -4.84
N GLY A 213 -15.93 -13.96 -3.55
CA GLY A 213 -16.15 -12.84 -2.62
C GLY A 213 -15.35 -11.60 -3.03
N GLY A 214 -14.08 -11.77 -3.40
CA GLY A 214 -13.22 -10.70 -3.89
C GLY A 214 -13.72 -10.10 -5.21
N PHE A 215 -14.12 -10.94 -6.16
CA PHE A 215 -14.68 -10.52 -7.44
C PHE A 215 -15.94 -9.68 -7.25
N LEU A 216 -16.90 -10.11 -6.42
CA LEU A 216 -18.14 -9.37 -6.23
C LEU A 216 -17.91 -8.02 -5.54
N LEU A 217 -17.04 -7.98 -4.53
CA LEU A 217 -16.64 -6.75 -3.87
C LEU A 217 -16.00 -5.78 -4.87
N TRP A 218 -15.01 -6.25 -5.63
CA TRP A 218 -14.29 -5.46 -6.62
C TRP A 218 -15.23 -4.99 -7.75
N ALA A 219 -15.98 -5.91 -8.36
CA ALA A 219 -16.81 -5.64 -9.54
C ALA A 219 -17.93 -4.64 -9.23
N PHE A 220 -18.56 -4.75 -8.06
CA PHE A 220 -19.57 -3.78 -7.65
C PHE A 220 -18.97 -2.37 -7.53
N HIS A 221 -17.89 -2.22 -6.77
CA HIS A 221 -17.31 -0.90 -6.51
C HIS A 221 -16.66 -0.32 -7.77
N ALA A 222 -16.00 -1.14 -8.58
CA ALA A 222 -15.44 -0.74 -9.87
C ALA A 222 -16.53 -0.26 -10.82
N ARG A 223 -17.64 -1.01 -10.93
CA ARG A 223 -18.79 -0.63 -11.76
C ARG A 223 -19.39 0.70 -11.30
N VAL A 224 -19.57 0.90 -10.00
CA VAL A 224 -20.08 2.17 -9.45
C VAL A 224 -19.16 3.33 -9.81
N LEU A 225 -17.84 3.15 -9.64
CA LEU A 225 -16.85 4.20 -9.90
C LEU A 225 -16.82 4.58 -11.38
N VAL A 226 -16.81 3.58 -12.28
CA VAL A 226 -16.80 3.79 -13.73
C VAL A 226 -18.12 4.38 -14.24
N THR A 227 -19.27 3.94 -13.73
CA THR A 227 -20.57 4.39 -14.27
C THR A 227 -21.05 5.71 -13.68
N ARG A 228 -20.70 6.02 -12.42
CA ARG A 228 -21.25 7.21 -11.73
C ARG A 228 -20.21 8.28 -11.40
N PHE A 229 -18.94 7.93 -11.35
CA PHE A 229 -17.89 8.82 -10.84
C PHE A 229 -16.67 8.93 -11.77
N ALA A 230 -16.73 8.46 -13.02
CA ALA A 230 -15.56 8.37 -13.90
C ALA A 230 -14.75 9.68 -14.00
N ASN A 231 -15.41 10.82 -14.17
CA ASN A 231 -14.73 12.11 -14.34
C ASN A 231 -14.06 12.59 -13.05
N ASP A 232 -14.75 12.46 -11.91
CA ASP A 232 -14.22 12.80 -10.59
C ASP A 232 -13.06 11.87 -10.21
N ASP A 233 -13.19 10.60 -10.55
CA ASP A 233 -12.29 9.54 -10.15
C ASP A 233 -10.96 9.54 -10.92
N ARG A 234 -10.99 9.82 -12.24
CA ARG A 234 -9.78 9.91 -13.07
C ARG A 234 -8.77 10.93 -12.54
N ARG A 235 -9.27 12.03 -11.95
CA ARG A 235 -8.43 13.11 -11.40
C ARG A 235 -7.95 12.82 -9.98
N SER A 236 -8.54 11.86 -9.29
CA SER A 236 -8.25 11.54 -7.89
C SER A 236 -6.81 11.05 -7.67
N GLU A 237 -6.09 11.66 -6.73
CA GLU A 237 -4.79 11.16 -6.27
C GLU A 237 -4.90 9.81 -5.57
N LEU A 238 -6.00 9.57 -4.84
CA LEU A 238 -6.24 8.28 -4.16
C LEU A 238 -6.31 7.10 -5.14
N ARG A 239 -6.72 7.35 -6.39
CA ARG A 239 -6.67 6.36 -7.47
C ARG A 239 -5.25 5.91 -7.76
N ALA A 240 -4.34 6.88 -7.85
CA ALA A 240 -2.93 6.63 -8.10
C ALA A 240 -2.29 5.96 -6.89
N VAL A 241 -2.60 6.44 -5.68
CA VAL A 241 -2.10 5.84 -4.42
C VAL A 241 -2.51 4.37 -4.30
N GLU A 242 -3.80 4.05 -4.52
CA GLU A 242 -4.27 2.66 -4.53
C GLU A 242 -3.54 1.81 -5.56
N GLY A 243 -3.47 2.28 -6.81
CA GLY A 243 -2.77 1.55 -7.87
C GLY A 243 -1.28 1.35 -7.59
N PHE A 244 -0.62 2.31 -6.95
CA PHE A 244 0.79 2.20 -6.57
C PHE A 244 1.03 1.22 -5.42
N ILE A 245 0.18 1.25 -4.38
CA ILE A 245 0.26 0.27 -3.29
C ILE A 245 0.01 -1.13 -3.86
N ALA A 246 -0.99 -1.29 -4.74
CA ALA A 246 -1.28 -2.56 -5.38
C ALA A 246 -0.11 -3.06 -6.25
N VAL A 247 0.52 -2.18 -7.04
CA VAL A 247 1.71 -2.52 -7.83
C VAL A 247 2.90 -2.86 -6.92
N ALA A 248 3.13 -2.13 -5.83
CA ALA A 248 4.20 -2.43 -4.90
C ALA A 248 4.05 -3.83 -4.31
N ALA A 249 2.84 -4.19 -3.87
CA ALA A 249 2.53 -5.51 -3.35
C ALA A 249 2.69 -6.60 -4.42
N CYS A 250 2.28 -6.35 -5.68
CA CYS A 250 2.50 -7.31 -6.77
C CYS A 250 3.99 -7.48 -7.12
N ILE A 251 4.78 -6.40 -7.10
CA ILE A 251 6.24 -6.45 -7.28
C ILE A 251 6.88 -7.27 -6.17
N ALA A 252 6.51 -7.01 -4.91
CA ALA A 252 7.02 -7.76 -3.77
C ALA A 252 6.69 -9.26 -3.88
N ALA A 253 5.43 -9.60 -4.19
CA ALA A 253 5.01 -10.99 -4.39
C ALA A 253 5.80 -11.67 -5.52
N ALA A 254 5.95 -11.00 -6.68
CA ALA A 254 6.71 -11.55 -7.79
C ALA A 254 8.21 -11.74 -7.45
N LEU A 255 8.82 -10.80 -6.72
CA LEU A 255 10.21 -10.90 -6.29
C LEU A 255 10.42 -12.04 -5.29
N ILE A 256 9.53 -12.17 -4.31
CA ILE A 256 9.57 -13.27 -3.34
C ILE A 256 9.45 -14.60 -4.07
N SER A 257 8.50 -14.73 -4.99
CA SER A 257 8.29 -15.96 -5.75
C SER A 257 9.44 -16.31 -6.70
N ALA A 258 9.99 -15.33 -7.42
CA ALA A 258 11.18 -15.54 -8.24
C ALA A 258 12.37 -16.00 -7.38
N SER A 259 12.50 -15.42 -6.17
CA SER A 259 13.52 -15.81 -5.22
C SER A 259 13.28 -17.22 -4.67
N GLN A 260 12.05 -17.62 -4.39
CA GLN A 260 11.76 -18.98 -3.92
C GLN A 260 12.07 -20.04 -4.99
N ILE A 261 11.74 -19.77 -6.25
CA ILE A 261 12.03 -20.71 -7.36
C ILE A 261 13.54 -20.91 -7.49
N LEU A 262 14.30 -19.82 -7.57
CA LEU A 262 15.76 -19.88 -7.67
C LEU A 262 16.40 -20.50 -6.42
N TYR A 263 15.83 -20.25 -5.23
CA TYR A 263 16.27 -20.84 -3.97
C TYR A 263 16.12 -22.36 -3.98
N PHE A 264 14.94 -22.87 -4.29
CA PHE A 264 14.71 -24.31 -4.35
C PHE A 264 15.59 -24.98 -5.42
N SER A 265 15.80 -24.34 -6.58
CA SER A 265 16.75 -24.81 -7.58
C SER A 265 18.19 -24.87 -7.05
N ALA A 266 18.67 -23.79 -6.44
CA ALA A 266 20.04 -23.69 -5.93
C ALA A 266 20.30 -24.69 -4.79
N ALA A 267 19.37 -24.79 -3.85
CA ALA A 267 19.49 -25.71 -2.73
C ALA A 267 19.50 -27.17 -3.19
N HIS A 268 18.67 -27.52 -4.18
CA HIS A 268 18.69 -28.85 -4.79
C HIS A 268 20.04 -29.15 -5.47
N ILE A 269 20.61 -28.18 -6.21
CA ILE A 269 21.94 -28.31 -6.84
C ILE A 269 23.05 -28.51 -5.81
N LEU A 270 22.95 -27.87 -4.63
CA LEU A 270 23.91 -28.04 -3.53
C LEU A 270 23.72 -29.34 -2.72
N GLY A 271 22.71 -30.15 -3.07
CA GLY A 271 22.39 -31.41 -2.41
C GLY A 271 21.62 -31.24 -1.10
N VAL A 272 20.85 -30.16 -0.93
CA VAL A 272 19.96 -29.99 0.21
C VAL A 272 18.71 -30.86 0.00
N ALA A 273 18.50 -31.83 0.89
CA ALA A 273 17.44 -32.83 0.75
C ALA A 273 16.02 -32.27 0.99
N ASN A 274 15.89 -31.21 1.79
CA ASN A 274 14.60 -30.64 2.20
C ASN A 274 14.68 -29.11 2.34
N PRO A 275 14.84 -28.37 1.23
CA PRO A 275 15.11 -26.93 1.28
C PRO A 275 13.93 -26.18 1.88
N GLY A 276 14.16 -25.48 3.01
CA GLY A 276 13.13 -24.71 3.69
C GLY A 276 11.91 -25.52 4.13
N GLY A 277 12.05 -26.85 4.28
CA GLY A 277 10.95 -27.73 4.65
C GLY A 277 10.01 -28.13 3.51
N ALA A 278 10.35 -27.85 2.24
CA ALA A 278 9.48 -28.10 1.08
C ALA A 278 9.40 -29.58 0.63
N GLY A 279 10.17 -30.47 1.25
CA GLY A 279 10.33 -31.88 0.86
C GLY A 279 11.34 -32.07 -0.27
N SER A 280 11.42 -33.31 -0.77
CA SER A 280 12.32 -33.69 -1.87
C SER A 280 11.70 -33.48 -3.27
N ASP A 281 10.39 -33.25 -3.36
CA ASP A 281 9.70 -32.99 -4.62
C ASP A 281 9.83 -31.53 -5.04
N LEU A 282 10.82 -31.27 -5.89
CA LEU A 282 11.11 -29.95 -6.42
C LEU A 282 9.95 -29.36 -7.24
N LEU A 283 9.20 -30.19 -7.98
CA LEU A 283 8.09 -29.72 -8.80
C LEU A 283 6.89 -29.31 -7.96
N ALA A 284 6.63 -30.03 -6.87
CA ALA A 284 5.63 -29.63 -5.87
C ALA A 284 6.07 -28.37 -5.11
N ALA A 285 7.35 -28.25 -4.76
CA ALA A 285 7.92 -27.06 -4.11
C ALA A 285 7.75 -25.78 -4.96
N PHE A 286 7.85 -25.90 -6.29
CA PHE A 286 7.62 -24.79 -7.20
C PHE A 286 6.16 -24.36 -7.32
N ALA A 287 5.19 -25.21 -6.96
CA ALA A 287 3.78 -24.93 -7.22
C ALA A 287 3.34 -23.59 -6.61
N GLN A 288 3.72 -23.29 -5.36
CA GLN A 288 3.32 -22.07 -4.66
C GLN A 288 3.94 -20.82 -5.29
N PRO A 289 5.29 -20.71 -5.43
CA PRO A 289 5.88 -19.51 -5.99
C PRO A 289 5.57 -19.36 -7.49
N ALA A 290 5.50 -20.44 -8.26
CA ALA A 290 5.13 -20.35 -9.68
C ALA A 290 3.71 -19.81 -9.86
N SER A 291 2.74 -20.32 -9.10
CA SER A 291 1.35 -19.84 -9.14
C SER A 291 1.24 -18.37 -8.71
N THR A 292 2.00 -17.98 -7.69
CA THR A 292 2.06 -16.57 -7.24
C THR A 292 2.65 -15.68 -8.32
N MET A 293 3.75 -16.10 -8.96
CA MET A 293 4.37 -15.33 -10.03
C MET A 293 3.45 -15.17 -11.24
N VAL A 294 2.71 -16.22 -11.62
CA VAL A 294 1.72 -16.15 -12.70
C VAL A 294 0.64 -15.12 -12.38
N VAL A 295 0.01 -15.21 -11.20
CA VAL A 295 -1.14 -14.37 -10.86
C VAL A 295 -0.74 -12.93 -10.54
N TYR A 296 0.22 -12.74 -9.64
CA TYR A 296 0.66 -11.40 -9.23
C TYR A 296 1.52 -10.73 -10.30
N GLY A 297 2.25 -11.50 -11.11
CA GLY A 297 2.95 -10.98 -12.28
C GLY A 297 1.99 -10.47 -13.35
N ALA A 298 0.93 -11.21 -13.66
CA ALA A 298 -0.13 -10.74 -14.56
C ALA A 298 -0.84 -9.49 -14.00
N ALA A 299 -1.18 -9.49 -12.72
CA ALA A 299 -1.78 -8.34 -12.04
C ALA A 299 -0.89 -7.11 -12.09
N TRP A 300 0.40 -7.26 -11.80
CA TRP A 300 1.40 -6.20 -11.92
C TRP A 300 1.41 -5.58 -13.32
N LEU A 301 1.44 -6.40 -14.37
CA LEU A 301 1.42 -5.91 -15.76
C LEU A 301 0.13 -5.15 -16.08
N LEU A 302 -1.03 -5.66 -15.64
CA LEU A 302 -2.32 -5.02 -15.87
C LEU A 302 -2.45 -3.68 -15.13
N ILE A 303 -2.06 -3.62 -13.86
CA ILE A 303 -2.13 -2.39 -13.06
C ILE A 303 -1.10 -1.37 -13.58
N ARG A 304 0.10 -1.81 -13.95
CA ARG A 304 1.09 -0.94 -14.61
C ARG A 304 0.54 -0.34 -15.90
N ARG A 305 -0.13 -1.13 -16.75
CA ARG A 305 -0.79 -0.66 -17.98
C ARG A 305 -1.92 0.33 -17.66
N ARG A 306 -2.69 0.11 -16.60
CA ARG A 306 -3.73 1.04 -16.13
C ARG A 306 -3.11 2.37 -15.70
N LEU A 307 -2.09 2.36 -14.85
CA LEU A 307 -1.40 3.56 -14.38
C LEU A 307 -0.77 4.34 -15.54
N ALA A 308 -0.18 3.65 -16.52
CA ALA A 308 0.35 4.28 -17.72
C ALA A 308 -0.74 4.95 -18.57
N ARG A 309 -1.91 4.31 -18.74
CA ARG A 309 -3.07 4.89 -19.45
C ARG A 309 -3.68 6.09 -18.71
N ASP A 310 -3.83 5.98 -17.40
CA ASP A 310 -4.36 7.06 -16.55
C ASP A 310 -3.43 8.28 -16.59
N ALA A 311 -2.11 8.06 -16.71
CA ALA A 311 -1.16 9.13 -16.92
C ALA A 311 -1.21 9.68 -18.37
N GLY A 312 -1.37 8.79 -19.37
CA GLY A 312 -1.55 9.09 -20.79
C GLY A 312 -2.64 10.13 -21.08
N ALA A 313 -3.67 10.16 -20.24
CA ALA A 313 -4.83 11.04 -20.36
C ALA A 313 -4.66 12.43 -19.68
N GLY A 314 -3.47 12.78 -19.17
CA GLY A 314 -3.16 14.10 -18.59
C GLY A 314 -1.81 14.66 -19.05
N GLU A 315 -1.52 15.93 -18.72
CA GLU A 315 -0.28 16.67 -19.04
C GLU A 315 0.98 15.79 -18.92
N GLY A 316 1.93 15.94 -19.85
CA GLY A 316 3.18 15.15 -19.90
C GLY A 316 4.00 15.14 -18.61
N ALA A 317 3.90 16.19 -17.78
CA ALA A 317 4.53 16.27 -16.47
C ALA A 317 4.01 15.20 -15.48
N ARG A 318 2.70 14.91 -15.48
CA ARG A 318 2.08 13.89 -14.61
C ARG A 318 2.54 12.49 -15.00
N GLN A 319 2.73 12.23 -16.29
CA GLN A 319 3.29 10.98 -16.80
C GLN A 319 4.73 10.75 -16.37
N ALA A 320 5.56 11.78 -16.49
CA ALA A 320 6.94 11.73 -16.02
C ALA A 320 7.01 11.47 -14.50
N ALA A 321 6.18 12.15 -13.71
CA ALA A 321 6.11 11.95 -12.25
C ALA A 321 5.68 10.51 -11.88
N MET A 322 4.65 9.96 -12.53
CA MET A 322 4.15 8.60 -12.32
C MET A 322 5.21 7.54 -12.62
N ARG A 323 5.92 7.70 -13.75
CA ARG A 323 7.02 6.79 -14.15
C ARG A 323 8.20 6.85 -13.17
N ARG A 324 8.56 8.05 -12.71
CA ARG A 324 9.61 8.24 -11.69
C ARG A 324 9.20 7.60 -10.36
N PHE A 325 7.94 7.74 -9.93
CA PHE A 325 7.48 7.12 -8.69
C PHE A 325 7.54 5.58 -8.78
N TYR A 326 7.03 5.00 -9.87
CA TYR A 326 7.09 3.56 -10.11
C TYR A 326 8.52 3.00 -10.05
N THR A 327 9.46 3.65 -10.76
CA THR A 327 10.86 3.19 -10.83
C THR A 327 11.56 3.27 -9.48
N ASN A 328 11.36 4.37 -8.73
CA ASN A 328 11.90 4.51 -7.38
C ASN A 328 11.26 3.53 -6.38
N LEU A 329 9.97 3.21 -6.53
CA LEU A 329 9.29 2.21 -5.70
C LEU A 329 9.84 0.80 -5.96
N ALA A 330 9.98 0.42 -7.25
CA ALA A 330 10.59 -0.86 -7.63
C ALA A 330 12.03 -0.98 -7.13
N ALA A 331 12.81 0.11 -7.23
CA ALA A 331 14.16 0.18 -6.67
C ALA A 331 14.14 0.03 -5.14
N LEU A 332 13.18 0.62 -4.42
CA LEU A 332 13.10 0.50 -2.96
C LEU A 332 12.89 -0.94 -2.51
N VAL A 333 11.90 -1.61 -3.10
CA VAL A 333 11.55 -3.00 -2.74
C VAL A 333 12.69 -3.95 -3.09
N SER A 334 13.31 -3.79 -4.26
CA SER A 334 14.45 -4.61 -4.67
C SER A 334 15.72 -4.33 -3.86
N MET A 335 15.95 -3.09 -3.42
CA MET A 335 17.05 -2.75 -2.50
C MET A 335 16.89 -3.45 -1.15
N ALA A 336 15.65 -3.55 -0.62
CA ALA A 336 15.41 -4.28 0.62
C ALA A 336 15.76 -5.78 0.47
N ALA A 337 15.32 -6.41 -0.63
CA ALA A 337 15.69 -7.78 -0.95
C ALA A 337 17.22 -7.94 -1.08
N LEU A 338 17.88 -7.07 -1.86
CA LEU A 338 19.33 -7.08 -2.04
C LEU A 338 20.07 -6.97 -0.70
N ALA A 339 19.64 -6.06 0.18
CA ALA A 339 20.26 -5.85 1.49
C ALA A 339 20.08 -7.08 2.40
N ILE A 340 18.87 -7.66 2.47
CA ILE A 340 18.60 -8.87 3.26
C ILE A 340 19.42 -10.04 2.72
N GLY A 341 19.51 -10.21 1.39
CA GLY A 341 20.34 -11.23 0.76
C GLY A 341 21.82 -11.06 1.08
N ALA A 342 22.34 -9.83 0.99
CA ALA A 342 23.73 -9.53 1.36
C ALA A 342 24.02 -9.78 2.85
N ILE A 343 23.10 -9.40 3.74
CA ILE A 343 23.19 -9.68 5.19
C ILE A 343 23.27 -11.18 5.41
N GLY A 344 22.38 -11.95 4.78
CA GLY A 344 22.33 -13.38 4.94
C GLY A 344 23.58 -14.09 4.39
N VAL A 345 24.06 -13.72 3.20
CA VAL A 345 25.28 -14.30 2.62
C VAL A 345 26.48 -14.02 3.52
N LEU A 346 26.67 -12.76 3.90
CA LEU A 346 27.79 -12.37 4.78
C LEU A 346 27.64 -13.04 6.16
N GLY A 347 26.44 -13.08 6.71
CA GLY A 347 26.13 -13.71 7.99
C GLY A 347 26.46 -15.19 8.00
N THR A 348 25.99 -15.95 7.00
CA THR A 348 26.30 -17.38 6.88
C THR A 348 27.80 -17.62 6.78
N LEU A 349 28.54 -16.84 5.98
CA LEU A 349 30.00 -16.97 5.88
C LEU A 349 30.71 -16.64 7.20
N LEU A 350 30.28 -15.57 7.88
CA LEU A 350 30.85 -15.16 9.16
C LEU A 350 30.53 -16.17 10.28
N ILE A 351 29.35 -16.81 10.26
CA ILE A 351 28.98 -17.87 11.22
C ILE A 351 29.91 -19.08 11.07
N GLN A 352 30.31 -19.45 9.84
CA GLN A 352 31.29 -20.53 9.65
C GLN A 352 32.64 -20.19 10.30
N LEU A 353 33.08 -18.93 10.20
CA LEU A 353 34.32 -18.46 10.83
C LEU A 353 34.19 -18.37 12.35
N GLU A 354 33.08 -17.82 12.85
CA GLU A 354 32.80 -17.69 14.28
C GLU A 354 32.78 -19.05 14.96
N ALA A 355 32.12 -20.05 14.36
CA ALA A 355 32.07 -21.41 14.88
C ALA A 355 33.46 -22.02 15.07
N GLN A 356 34.37 -21.79 14.11
CA GLN A 356 35.77 -22.23 14.23
C GLN A 356 36.51 -21.51 15.36
N VAL A 357 36.28 -20.20 15.53
CA VAL A 357 36.93 -19.38 16.55
C VAL A 357 36.49 -19.77 17.96
N ILE A 358 35.20 -20.05 18.17
CA ILE A 358 34.66 -20.40 19.49
C ILE A 358 34.66 -21.91 19.78
N GLY A 359 35.13 -22.73 18.84
CA GLY A 359 35.30 -24.18 19.02
C GLY A 359 34.01 -25.00 18.98
N VAL A 360 32.98 -24.52 18.29
CA VAL A 360 31.71 -25.24 18.12
C VAL A 360 31.57 -25.80 16.70
N THR A 361 30.76 -26.84 16.56
CA THR A 361 30.40 -27.37 15.24
C THR A 361 29.62 -26.33 14.46
N ALA A 362 30.13 -25.99 13.27
CA ALA A 362 29.47 -25.01 12.41
C ALA A 362 28.12 -25.55 11.91
N PRO A 363 27.07 -24.72 11.87
CA PRO A 363 25.76 -25.13 11.39
C PRO A 363 25.77 -25.44 9.88
N ASP A 364 24.70 -26.07 9.38
CA ASP A 364 24.53 -26.25 7.94
C ASP A 364 24.45 -24.89 7.25
N TRP A 365 25.26 -24.70 6.23
CA TRP A 365 25.37 -23.46 5.49
C TRP A 365 24.67 -23.52 4.13
N LYS A 366 24.44 -24.72 3.59
CA LYS A 366 23.99 -24.88 2.20
C LYS A 366 22.58 -24.34 2.00
N ASP A 367 21.66 -24.71 2.89
CA ASP A 367 20.27 -24.25 2.83
C ASP A 367 20.15 -22.72 3.03
N PRO A 368 20.66 -22.12 4.12
CA PRO A 368 20.57 -20.68 4.30
C PRO A 368 21.32 -19.92 3.19
N LEU A 369 22.51 -20.35 2.79
CA LEU A 369 23.26 -19.68 1.73
C LEU A 369 22.48 -19.67 0.40
N SER A 370 21.82 -20.78 0.05
CA SER A 370 20.99 -20.85 -1.16
C SER A 370 19.89 -19.79 -1.17
N LEU A 371 19.24 -19.59 -0.01
CA LEU A 371 18.19 -18.60 0.15
C LEU A 371 18.76 -17.19 0.01
N TRP A 372 19.85 -16.90 0.71
CA TRP A 372 20.44 -15.56 0.75
C TRP A 372 21.08 -15.14 -0.58
N VAL A 373 21.82 -16.04 -1.23
CA VAL A 373 22.41 -15.81 -2.56
C VAL A 373 21.30 -15.52 -3.58
N THR A 374 20.21 -16.25 -3.49
CA THR A 374 19.09 -16.03 -4.39
C THR A 374 18.46 -14.66 -4.21
N LEU A 375 18.19 -14.27 -2.96
CA LEU A 375 17.62 -12.95 -2.67
C LEU A 375 18.57 -11.81 -3.08
N LEU A 376 19.89 -12.03 -2.91
CA LEU A 376 20.94 -11.12 -3.38
C LEU A 376 20.90 -10.96 -4.90
N ILE A 377 20.83 -12.06 -5.65
CA ILE A 377 20.82 -12.06 -7.12
C ILE A 377 19.55 -11.41 -7.66
N VAL A 378 18.37 -11.84 -7.19
CA VAL A 378 17.08 -11.34 -7.67
C VAL A 378 16.90 -9.87 -7.29
N GLY A 379 17.17 -9.51 -6.03
CA GLY A 379 17.12 -8.14 -5.55
C GLY A 379 18.10 -7.25 -6.31
N GLY A 380 19.34 -7.70 -6.48
CA GLY A 380 20.38 -6.99 -7.23
C GLY A 380 20.02 -6.74 -8.68
N ALA A 381 19.52 -7.75 -9.40
CA ALA A 381 19.14 -7.63 -10.80
C ALA A 381 18.02 -6.59 -11.00
N VAL A 382 16.96 -6.65 -10.18
CA VAL A 382 15.84 -5.71 -10.28
C VAL A 382 16.23 -4.31 -9.83
N TRP A 383 17.08 -4.19 -8.80
CA TRP A 383 17.60 -2.92 -8.35
C TRP A 383 18.42 -2.26 -9.45
N LEU A 384 19.37 -2.97 -10.07
CA LEU A 384 20.18 -2.45 -11.18
C LEU A 384 19.34 -2.04 -12.40
N ALA A 385 18.23 -2.73 -12.67
CA ALA A 385 17.35 -2.40 -13.79
C ALA A 385 16.54 -1.10 -13.55
N HIS A 386 16.24 -0.75 -12.30
CA HIS A 386 15.35 0.38 -11.96
C HIS A 386 16.08 1.56 -11.31
N TRP A 387 17.22 1.32 -10.67
CA TRP A 387 18.01 2.34 -9.99
C TRP A 387 18.99 3.00 -10.96
N ARG A 388 18.95 4.34 -11.00
CA ARG A 388 19.85 5.14 -11.83
C ARG A 388 20.66 6.08 -10.94
N PRO A 389 21.97 5.88 -10.76
CA PRO A 389 22.77 6.71 -9.86
C PRO A 389 22.89 8.15 -10.37
N VAL A 390 22.98 8.34 -11.69
CA VAL A 390 23.20 9.65 -12.33
C VAL A 390 22.06 9.95 -13.32
N PRO A 391 20.86 10.32 -12.84
CA PRO A 391 19.76 10.64 -13.73
C PRO A 391 19.82 12.10 -14.20
N TRP A 392 18.91 12.47 -15.10
CA TRP A 392 18.66 13.83 -15.58
C TRP A 392 18.31 14.78 -14.41
N LEU A 393 18.54 16.09 -14.57
CA LEU A 393 18.34 17.09 -13.51
C LEU A 393 16.93 17.04 -12.90
N GLU A 394 15.90 16.96 -13.73
CA GLU A 394 14.50 16.89 -13.28
C GLU A 394 14.20 15.65 -12.40
N GLU A 395 14.90 14.54 -12.65
CA GLU A 395 14.73 13.30 -11.91
C GLU A 395 15.53 13.34 -10.59
N ARG A 396 16.67 14.05 -10.54
CA ARG A 396 17.39 14.36 -9.28
C ARG A 396 16.56 15.21 -8.33
N GLN A 397 15.74 16.10 -8.87
CA GLN A 397 14.87 16.98 -8.11
C GLN A 397 13.52 16.33 -7.75
N ALA A 398 13.23 15.12 -8.26
CA ALA A 398 11.95 14.46 -8.04
C ALA A 398 11.73 14.07 -6.56
N ILE A 399 10.55 14.37 -6.05
CA ILE A 399 10.12 14.01 -4.68
C ILE A 399 10.18 12.48 -4.49
N SER A 400 9.81 11.69 -5.50
CA SER A 400 9.85 10.23 -5.44
C SER A 400 11.26 9.67 -5.21
N ARG A 401 12.27 10.21 -5.89
CA ARG A 401 13.68 9.85 -5.67
C ARG A 401 14.15 10.24 -4.28
N ARG A 402 13.73 11.41 -3.79
CA ARG A 402 14.01 11.84 -2.42
C ARG A 402 13.39 10.88 -1.40
N ILE A 403 12.14 10.47 -1.57
CA ILE A 403 11.47 9.50 -0.70
C ILE A 403 12.24 8.17 -0.69
N TYR A 404 12.63 7.66 -1.86
CA TYR A 404 13.46 6.45 -1.97
C TYR A 404 14.78 6.58 -1.18
N LEU A 405 15.53 7.67 -1.39
CA LEU A 405 16.81 7.89 -0.73
C LEU A 405 16.67 7.95 0.79
N TRP A 406 15.67 8.67 1.29
CA TRP A 406 15.40 8.77 2.73
C TRP A 406 14.91 7.45 3.31
N ALA A 407 14.09 6.69 2.59
CA ALA A 407 13.65 5.37 3.03
C ALA A 407 14.83 4.37 3.11
N ALA A 408 15.72 4.37 2.12
CA ALA A 408 16.94 3.55 2.14
C ALA A 408 17.89 3.95 3.29
N LEU A 409 18.05 5.25 3.55
CA LEU A 409 18.83 5.75 4.69
C LEU A 409 18.20 5.38 6.03
N LEU A 410 16.88 5.52 6.18
CA LEU A 410 16.17 5.12 7.38
C LEU A 410 16.35 3.63 7.65
N GLY A 411 16.14 2.78 6.63
CA GLY A 411 16.37 1.34 6.75
C GLY A 411 17.81 0.99 7.12
N SER A 412 18.79 1.70 6.56
CA SER A 412 20.20 1.56 6.93
C SER A 412 20.47 1.95 8.39
N VAL A 413 19.94 3.08 8.86
CA VAL A 413 20.10 3.51 10.26
C VAL A 413 19.46 2.51 11.22
N LEU A 414 18.24 2.06 10.91
CA LEU A 414 17.55 1.03 11.69
C LEU A 414 18.33 -0.30 11.70
N GLY A 415 18.93 -0.68 10.57
CA GLY A 415 19.81 -1.85 10.47
C GLY A 415 21.06 -1.72 11.34
N VAL A 416 21.77 -0.59 11.28
CA VAL A 416 22.94 -0.34 12.13
C VAL A 416 22.56 -0.33 13.62
N LEU A 417 21.43 0.29 13.98
CA LEU A 417 20.93 0.28 15.36
C LEU A 417 20.59 -1.14 15.82
N GLY A 418 19.79 -1.88 15.05
CA GLY A 418 19.39 -3.25 15.37
C GLY A 418 20.58 -4.21 15.45
N GLY A 419 21.46 -4.19 14.44
CA GLY A 419 22.69 -5.00 14.43
C GLY A 419 23.67 -4.57 15.53
N GLY A 420 23.77 -3.27 15.83
CA GLY A 420 24.60 -2.76 16.92
C GLY A 420 24.09 -3.20 18.29
N ILE A 421 22.78 -3.17 18.52
CA ILE A 421 22.13 -3.73 19.71
C ILE A 421 22.43 -5.23 19.80
N GLY A 422 22.30 -5.98 18.70
CA GLY A 422 22.62 -7.41 18.66
C GLY A 422 24.09 -7.70 19.02
N LEU A 423 25.03 -6.94 18.46
CA LEU A 423 26.46 -7.06 18.79
C LEU A 423 26.72 -6.79 20.27
N LEU A 424 26.19 -5.69 20.81
CA LEU A 424 26.33 -5.34 22.21
C LEU A 424 25.69 -6.40 23.12
N TYR A 425 24.52 -6.91 22.74
CA TYR A 425 23.81 -7.94 23.49
C TYR A 425 24.69 -9.19 23.64
N VAL A 426 25.28 -9.70 22.55
CA VAL A 426 26.15 -10.89 22.59
C VAL A 426 27.38 -10.66 23.48
N VAL A 427 28.03 -9.49 23.36
CA VAL A 427 29.19 -9.14 24.20
C VAL A 427 28.81 -9.01 25.68
N LEU A 428 27.73 -8.31 25.98
CA LEU A 428 27.25 -8.09 27.35
C LEU A 428 26.76 -9.40 27.99
N GLN A 429 26.16 -10.29 27.21
CA GLN A 429 25.75 -11.61 27.67
C GLN A 429 26.97 -12.41 28.18
N GLN A 430 28.11 -12.33 27.48
CA GLN A 430 29.36 -12.95 27.96
C GLN A 430 29.97 -12.20 29.15
N ALA A 431 29.99 -10.87 29.10
CA ALA A 431 30.58 -10.05 30.17
C ALA A 431 29.85 -10.19 31.52
N PHE A 432 28.53 -10.39 31.50
CA PHE A 432 27.70 -10.55 32.70
C PHE A 432 27.47 -12.02 33.10
N SER A 433 27.98 -12.98 32.33
CA SER A 433 27.87 -14.39 32.68
C SER A 433 28.77 -14.73 33.87
N LEU A 434 28.18 -15.26 34.95
CA LEU A 434 28.92 -15.75 36.12
C LEU A 434 29.89 -16.91 35.79
N ARG A 435 29.62 -17.63 34.69
CA ARG A 435 30.45 -18.69 34.11
C ARG A 435 30.37 -18.59 32.57
N PRO A 436 31.18 -17.74 31.93
CA PRO A 436 31.14 -17.58 30.48
C PRO A 436 31.55 -18.89 29.80
N ARG A 437 30.75 -19.34 28.83
CA ARG A 437 31.02 -20.53 28.00
C ARG A 437 30.97 -20.05 26.57
N LEU A 438 32.14 -19.78 25.98
CA LEU A 438 32.24 -19.31 24.60
C LEU A 438 31.91 -20.42 23.60
N ASP A 439 32.18 -21.67 23.99
CA ASP A 439 31.95 -22.92 23.25
C ASP A 439 30.48 -23.39 23.25
N ASP A 440 29.53 -22.45 23.33
CA ASP A 440 28.11 -22.73 23.26
C ASP A 440 27.55 -22.31 21.89
N PRO A 441 26.90 -23.20 21.12
CA PRO A 441 26.27 -22.86 19.84
C PRO A 441 25.27 -21.71 19.92
N THR A 442 24.70 -21.43 21.10
CA THR A 442 23.79 -20.29 21.32
C THR A 442 24.50 -18.93 21.21
N ASN A 443 25.84 -18.90 21.19
CA ASN A 443 26.63 -17.67 21.08
C ASN A 443 26.89 -17.21 19.64
N LEU A 444 26.49 -17.96 18.61
CA LEU A 444 26.73 -17.64 17.17
C LEU A 444 26.00 -16.39 16.64
N GLY A 445 25.55 -15.50 17.53
CA GLY A 445 24.83 -14.28 17.20
C GLY A 445 25.72 -13.11 16.78
N LEU A 446 27.03 -13.17 17.04
CA LEU A 446 27.95 -12.06 16.75
C LEU A 446 28.11 -11.87 15.25
N ALA A 447 28.37 -12.95 14.50
CA ALA A 447 28.51 -12.93 13.05
C ALA A 447 27.29 -12.35 12.35
N GLN A 448 26.08 -12.78 12.74
CA GLN A 448 24.84 -12.28 12.15
C GLN A 448 24.66 -10.79 12.42
N SER A 449 24.90 -10.36 13.65
CA SER A 449 24.78 -8.95 14.03
C SER A 449 25.82 -8.07 13.32
N LEU A 450 27.04 -8.58 13.16
CA LEU A 450 28.11 -7.93 12.40
C LEU A 450 27.73 -7.78 10.92
N ALA A 451 27.20 -8.83 10.30
CA ALA A 451 26.75 -8.80 8.92
C ALA A 451 25.67 -7.73 8.69
N VAL A 452 24.70 -7.63 9.60
CA VAL A 452 23.67 -6.58 9.57
C VAL A 452 24.32 -5.19 9.59
N VAL A 453 25.24 -4.92 10.52
CA VAL A 453 25.90 -3.61 10.63
C VAL A 453 26.70 -3.28 9.38
N VAL A 454 27.51 -4.21 8.88
CA VAL A 454 28.37 -4.00 7.71
C VAL A 454 27.56 -3.68 6.47
N VAL A 455 26.54 -4.48 6.17
CA VAL A 455 25.69 -4.27 4.98
C VAL A 455 24.86 -3.01 5.13
N ALA A 456 24.23 -2.79 6.29
CA ALA A 456 23.45 -1.58 6.54
C ALA A 456 24.31 -0.32 6.41
N ALA A 457 25.55 -0.33 6.93
CA ALA A 457 26.49 0.78 6.76
C ALA A 457 26.87 1.00 5.29
N ALA A 458 27.15 -0.06 4.52
CA ALA A 458 27.47 0.04 3.10
C ALA A 458 26.31 0.68 2.30
N VAL A 459 25.08 0.21 2.53
CA VAL A 459 23.86 0.76 1.93
C VAL A 459 23.67 2.23 2.30
N GLY A 460 23.85 2.57 3.58
CA GLY A 460 23.73 3.94 4.07
C GLY A 460 24.75 4.90 3.47
N LEU A 461 26.02 4.47 3.43
CA LEU A 461 27.11 5.26 2.85
C LEU A 461 26.90 5.52 1.36
N TYR A 462 26.47 4.50 0.61
CA TYR A 462 26.13 4.64 -0.81
C TYR A 462 25.02 5.67 -1.02
N HIS A 463 23.86 5.50 -0.37
CA HIS A 463 22.72 6.38 -0.57
C HIS A 463 22.94 7.80 -0.03
N ARG A 464 23.74 7.95 1.04
CA ARG A 464 24.17 9.27 1.54
C ARG A 464 25.03 10.01 0.53
N ARG A 465 25.95 9.34 -0.16
CA ARG A 465 26.76 9.94 -1.24
C ARG A 465 25.87 10.44 -2.37
N ILE A 466 24.91 9.63 -2.80
CA ILE A 466 23.96 10.02 -3.86
C ILE A 466 23.11 11.22 -3.41
N LEU A 467 22.53 11.19 -2.20
CA LEU A 467 21.73 12.30 -1.68
C LEU A 467 22.52 13.62 -1.63
N ARG A 468 23.80 13.56 -1.25
CA ARG A 468 24.70 14.72 -1.29
C ARG A 468 24.90 15.22 -2.72
N SER A 469 25.17 14.34 -3.68
CA SER A 469 25.32 14.74 -5.09
C SER A 469 24.06 15.33 -5.72
N ASP A 470 22.88 14.88 -5.30
CA ASP A 470 21.60 15.42 -5.76
C ASP A 470 21.32 16.81 -5.14
N SER A 471 21.83 17.08 -3.93
CA SER A 471 21.71 18.38 -3.26
C SER A 471 22.64 19.47 -3.82
N THR A 472 23.88 19.12 -4.22
CA THR A 472 24.82 20.07 -4.82
C THR A 472 24.35 20.56 -6.18
N SER A 473 23.75 19.67 -6.97
CA SER A 473 23.15 19.99 -8.27
C SER A 473 21.96 20.96 -8.20
N ARG A 474 21.42 21.22 -6.99
CA ARG A 474 20.23 22.06 -6.76
C ARG A 474 20.58 23.54 -6.54
N HIS A 475 21.84 23.85 -6.21
CA HIS A 475 22.32 25.21 -5.91
C HIS A 475 22.93 25.92 -7.12
N ALA A 476 23.05 25.24 -8.27
CA ALA A 476 23.44 25.87 -9.52
C ALA A 476 22.22 26.57 -10.16
N VAL A 477 21.71 27.62 -9.52
CA VAL A 477 21.03 28.68 -10.27
C VAL A 477 22.14 29.39 -11.04
N PRO A 478 22.08 29.49 -12.38
CA PRO A 478 23.03 30.32 -13.10
C PRO A 478 22.83 31.74 -12.59
N VAL A 479 23.79 32.23 -11.80
CA VAL A 479 23.97 33.66 -11.60
C VAL A 479 24.18 34.20 -13.02
N PRO A 480 23.30 35.07 -13.55
CA PRO A 480 23.54 35.69 -14.84
C PRO A 480 24.94 36.28 -14.83
N PRO A 481 25.74 36.11 -15.90
CA PRO A 481 27.08 36.68 -15.92
C PRO A 481 26.94 38.16 -15.59
N GLU A 482 27.58 38.57 -14.49
CA GLU A 482 27.70 39.97 -14.12
C GLU A 482 28.23 40.68 -15.35
N ALA A 483 27.36 41.50 -15.97
CA ALA A 483 27.65 42.12 -17.24
C ALA A 483 28.95 42.89 -17.08
N ALA A 484 29.97 42.47 -17.84
CA ALA A 484 31.23 43.18 -17.91
C ALA A 484 30.93 44.66 -18.17
N PRO A 485 31.57 45.59 -17.43
CA PRO A 485 31.28 47.01 -17.58
C PRO A 485 31.46 47.42 -19.05
N PRO A 486 30.50 48.15 -19.65
CA PRO A 486 30.57 48.51 -21.04
C PRO A 486 31.77 49.43 -21.29
N VAL A 487 32.66 48.98 -22.18
CA VAL A 487 33.70 49.83 -22.76
C VAL A 487 32.98 50.94 -23.55
N THR A 488 33.05 52.16 -23.05
CA THR A 488 32.45 53.34 -23.67
C THR A 488 33.24 53.71 -24.93
N PRO A 489 32.64 53.80 -26.12
CA PRO A 489 33.25 54.52 -27.24
C PRO A 489 33.20 56.02 -26.93
N ALA A 490 34.29 56.73 -27.22
CA ALA A 490 34.42 58.17 -27.01
C ALA A 490 33.30 58.95 -27.71
N ALA A 491 32.61 59.80 -26.95
CA ALA A 491 31.59 60.71 -27.44
C ALA A 491 32.21 61.93 -28.14
N THR A 492 31.65 62.29 -29.30
CA THR A 492 31.71 63.67 -29.83
C THR A 492 30.45 64.41 -29.40
N ALA A 493 30.67 65.63 -28.91
CA ALA A 493 29.71 66.53 -28.28
C ALA A 493 28.63 67.07 -29.22
N ASP A 494 27.40 67.29 -28.70
CA ASP A 494 26.86 68.65 -28.52
C ASP A 494 25.56 68.70 -27.68
N GLU A 495 25.55 69.67 -26.77
CA GLU A 495 24.46 70.40 -26.10
C GLU A 495 23.41 69.75 -25.15
N PRO A 496 22.89 70.55 -24.18
CA PRO A 496 22.40 70.05 -22.89
C PRO A 496 20.90 70.35 -22.61
N ALA A 497 20.21 69.47 -21.88
CA ALA A 497 19.13 69.87 -20.95
C ALA A 497 18.65 68.69 -20.08
N HIS A 498 18.78 68.89 -18.76
CA HIS A 498 18.03 68.23 -17.67
C HIS A 498 18.03 66.70 -17.57
N ALA A 499 19.09 66.15 -16.99
CA ALA A 499 19.05 64.83 -16.34
C ALA A 499 18.60 65.00 -14.87
N THR A 500 17.31 64.84 -14.64
CA THR A 500 16.76 64.56 -13.31
C THR A 500 17.20 63.16 -12.91
N GLN A 501 18.14 63.10 -11.96
CA GLN A 501 18.43 62.00 -11.04
C GLN A 501 17.62 60.71 -11.28
N GLU A 502 18.15 59.79 -12.10
CA GLU A 502 17.62 58.43 -12.25
C GLU A 502 17.72 57.71 -10.90
N ALA A 503 16.57 57.47 -10.30
CA ALA A 503 16.45 56.65 -9.11
C ALA A 503 16.90 55.22 -9.45
N LEU A 504 17.91 54.73 -8.74
CA LEU A 504 18.35 53.33 -8.69
C LEU A 504 17.19 52.43 -8.23
N GLY A 505 16.28 52.11 -9.15
CA GLY A 505 15.17 51.18 -8.94
C GLY A 505 15.53 49.79 -9.46
N LEU A 506 15.24 48.75 -8.67
CA LEU A 506 15.32 47.37 -9.14
C LEU A 506 14.23 47.14 -10.21
N HIS A 507 14.64 46.77 -11.42
CA HIS A 507 13.73 46.39 -12.49
C HIS A 507 13.33 44.90 -12.34
N TYR A 508 12.01 44.63 -12.29
CA TYR A 508 11.47 43.28 -12.19
C TYR A 508 10.76 42.89 -13.49
N SER A 509 11.02 41.67 -13.97
CA SER A 509 10.33 41.07 -15.13
C SER A 509 9.34 40.00 -14.64
N LEU A 510 8.05 40.15 -14.99
CA LEU A 510 6.99 39.21 -14.66
C LEU A 510 6.47 38.55 -15.95
N SER A 511 6.42 37.22 -15.98
CA SER A 511 5.84 36.44 -17.09
C SER A 511 4.50 35.84 -16.65
N VAL A 512 3.43 36.19 -17.36
CA VAL A 512 2.06 35.71 -17.09
C VAL A 512 1.56 34.94 -18.32
N VAL A 513 1.03 33.73 -18.14
CA VAL A 513 0.56 32.86 -19.23
C VAL A 513 -0.93 32.58 -19.06
N GLY A 514 -1.71 32.79 -20.11
CA GLY A 514 -3.15 32.45 -20.14
C GLY A 514 -4.07 33.46 -19.44
N ALA A 515 -3.59 34.67 -19.17
CA ALA A 515 -4.39 35.79 -18.65
C ALA A 515 -4.71 36.76 -19.80
N THR A 516 -5.86 37.44 -19.71
CA THR A 516 -6.17 38.55 -20.63
C THR A 516 -5.42 39.82 -20.22
N GLU A 517 -5.31 40.79 -21.12
CA GLU A 517 -4.68 42.09 -20.83
C GLU A 517 -5.39 42.80 -19.66
N ASP A 518 -6.72 42.72 -19.59
CA ASP A 518 -7.52 43.25 -18.48
C ASP A 518 -7.20 42.58 -17.13
N ASP A 519 -6.99 41.26 -17.12
CA ASP A 519 -6.59 40.54 -15.90
C ASP A 519 -5.23 41.02 -15.38
N VAL A 520 -4.30 41.33 -16.29
CA VAL A 520 -2.98 41.85 -15.95
C VAL A 520 -3.06 43.28 -15.44
N HIS A 521 -3.85 44.14 -16.09
CA HIS A 521 -4.08 45.50 -15.61
C HIS A 521 -4.72 45.52 -14.23
N GLN A 522 -5.72 44.68 -13.99
CA GLN A 522 -6.39 44.58 -12.69
C GLN A 522 -5.42 44.11 -11.59
N ALA A 523 -4.53 43.16 -11.88
CA ALA A 523 -3.52 42.70 -10.95
C ALA A 523 -2.48 43.77 -10.60
N LEU A 524 -2.16 44.64 -11.57
CA LEU A 524 -1.17 45.72 -11.42
C LEU A 524 -1.77 47.04 -10.92
N ALA A 525 -3.10 47.14 -10.78
CA ALA A 525 -3.79 48.38 -10.41
C ALA A 525 -3.44 48.92 -9.01
N ASN A 526 -2.88 48.08 -8.12
CA ASN A 526 -2.51 48.46 -6.75
C ASN A 526 -1.02 48.80 -6.59
N LEU A 527 -0.29 49.00 -7.70
CA LEU A 527 1.10 49.43 -7.61
C LEU A 527 1.22 50.84 -6.99
N PRO A 528 2.33 51.12 -6.27
CA PRO A 528 2.57 52.46 -5.72
C PRO A 528 2.53 53.54 -6.82
N PRO A 529 2.14 54.79 -6.51
CA PRO A 529 1.97 55.86 -7.51
C PRO A 529 3.22 56.19 -8.34
N GLN A 530 4.39 55.80 -7.85
CA GLN A 530 5.70 55.98 -8.46
C GLN A 530 6.19 54.78 -9.29
N ALA A 531 5.38 53.72 -9.40
CA ALA A 531 5.72 52.54 -10.21
C ALA A 531 5.16 52.67 -11.63
N SER A 532 6.02 52.53 -12.63
CA SER A 532 5.64 52.43 -14.04
C SER A 532 5.77 50.98 -14.52
N TYR A 533 4.80 50.49 -15.29
CA TYR A 533 4.88 49.19 -15.95
C TYR A 533 4.64 49.33 -17.45
N HIS A 534 5.30 48.48 -18.24
CA HIS A 534 5.08 48.33 -19.67
C HIS A 534 4.79 46.86 -19.97
N LEU A 535 3.65 46.61 -20.63
CA LEU A 535 3.32 45.29 -21.13
C LEU A 535 3.97 45.11 -22.51
N LYS A 536 4.78 44.06 -22.65
CA LYS A 536 5.34 43.66 -23.94
C LYS A 536 4.73 42.31 -24.30
N ALA A 537 3.81 42.31 -25.25
CA ALA A 537 3.26 41.08 -25.79
C ALA A 537 4.38 40.28 -26.46
N SER A 538 4.62 39.06 -25.98
CA SER A 538 5.52 38.12 -26.63
C SER A 538 4.70 37.25 -27.57
N ASP A 539 4.61 37.60 -28.85
CA ASP A 539 4.18 36.64 -29.87
C ASP A 539 4.76 36.98 -31.26
N GLN A 540 5.71 36.16 -31.72
CA GLN A 540 5.59 35.38 -32.96
C GLN A 540 6.76 34.37 -33.06
N PRO A 541 6.52 33.20 -33.69
CA PRO A 541 7.45 32.07 -33.67
C PRO A 541 8.65 32.28 -34.59
N ALA A 542 9.75 31.61 -34.28
CA ALA A 542 10.77 31.23 -35.27
C ALA A 542 10.67 29.72 -35.51
#